data_AF-A0A094G239-F1
#
_entry.id   AF-A0A094G239-F1
#
_cell.length_a   1.000
_cell.length_b   1.000
_cell.length_c   1.000
_cell.angle_alpha   90.00
_cell.angle_beta   90.00
_cell.angle_gamma   90.00
#
_symmetry.space_group_name_H-M   'P 1'
#
loop_
_entity.id
_entity.type
_entity.pdbx_description
1 polymer ?
#
loop_
_entity_poly.entity_id
_entity_poly.type
_entity_poly.pdbx_seq_one_letter_code
_entity_poly.pdbx_strand_id
1 'polypeptide(L)'
;MILVKENNSGEFDEKTAMPQFLRMLLEEAAHRSRSPIERTRGRISPANMAMLFSHFGNIRILALPQPQSSHREWKAIRKQILDESESVCVERSKAQYIFSATHLTSLFSFACDHFCGDVVRPFNFIRASRLPSPVPKNMSTHLSEFMSQVDSVRLHTFAVPIIASALALDAYPPEMHIFNPRAVFDELYKQICQGIRYHRSENAEENAFDTVQLTNAIEHQFCQNVLAIAEGKTSAAAAHQSCLYYFREEWAQIRSATTCFGCVVARRPEHTCSCGHTFCDLCLVNYGRGAPGAPWTISIKLCPLCDVEVNKVVKIKPPTAGVRVFTADGGGVRGVVGIRWLKVLESNLHLPMPIQEHFDLVVGTSSGGLTGWGLSGEGWSVEECDNKYETLSGVAFHTGLPPQLHSIGVIQMIRHVIVSCTTGSRYSSSGIKKAICSSFGEDAVLFGNATSTKIAITATTTDKSSTVIFTNYNGPQRPVGCGYTTPSGKDAQDMKVWECPSDFRRPPILQTI
;
A
#
# COMPACT_ATOMS: atom_id res chain seq x y z
N MET A 1 -5.40 -24.45 32.42
CA MET A 1 -5.41 -24.82 33.84
C MET A 1 -6.73 -24.36 34.43
N ILE A 2 -7.38 -25.20 35.24
CA ILE A 2 -8.67 -24.92 35.88
C ILE A 2 -8.47 -25.05 37.38
N LEU A 3 -8.84 -24.01 38.13
CA LEU A 3 -8.75 -23.99 39.58
C LEU A 3 -10.13 -24.32 40.16
N VAL A 4 -10.20 -25.36 40.99
CA VAL A 4 -11.45 -25.81 41.60
C VAL A 4 -11.39 -25.57 43.11
N LYS A 5 -12.40 -24.91 43.66
CA LYS A 5 -12.53 -24.72 45.10
C LYS A 5 -12.99 -26.02 45.75
N GLU A 6 -12.19 -26.58 46.66
CA GLU A 6 -12.61 -27.72 47.48
C GLU A 6 -13.82 -27.31 48.34
N ASN A 7 -14.95 -27.98 48.13
CA ASN A 7 -16.19 -27.70 48.88
C ASN A 7 -16.45 -28.71 50.03
N ASN A 8 -15.69 -29.80 50.16
CA ASN A 8 -15.85 -30.76 51.25
C ASN A 8 -14.54 -31.50 51.58
N SER A 9 -14.41 -31.91 52.83
CA SER A 9 -13.25 -32.45 53.58
C SER A 9 -12.63 -33.77 53.08
N GLY A 10 -12.67 -34.09 51.79
CA GLY A 10 -11.98 -35.24 51.21
C GLY A 10 -10.72 -34.78 50.46
N GLU A 11 -9.64 -35.55 50.53
CA GLU A 11 -8.43 -35.33 49.71
C GLU A 11 -8.82 -35.21 48.23
N PHE A 12 -8.64 -34.02 47.64
CA PHE A 12 -8.75 -33.85 46.21
C PHE A 12 -7.64 -34.63 45.50
N ASP A 13 -8.02 -35.70 44.81
CA ASP A 13 -7.11 -36.46 43.95
C ASP A 13 -7.11 -35.87 42.53
N GLU A 14 -6.03 -35.18 42.18
CA GLU A 14 -5.78 -34.63 40.84
C GLU A 14 -5.92 -35.70 39.73
N LYS A 15 -5.64 -36.97 40.03
CA LYS A 15 -5.71 -38.07 39.05
C LYS A 15 -7.15 -38.46 38.69
N THR A 16 -8.10 -38.30 39.61
CA THR A 16 -9.53 -38.57 39.38
C THR A 16 -10.30 -37.33 38.93
N ALA A 17 -9.83 -36.13 39.27
CA ALA A 17 -10.46 -34.86 38.89
C ALA A 17 -10.52 -34.65 37.36
N MET A 18 -9.43 -34.94 36.64
CA MET A 18 -9.37 -34.74 35.18
C MET A 18 -10.37 -35.61 34.39
N PRO A 19 -10.42 -36.94 34.62
CA PRO A 19 -11.42 -37.80 34.00
C PRO A 19 -12.86 -37.37 34.30
N GLN A 20 -13.12 -36.90 35.53
CA GLN A 20 -14.44 -36.45 35.95
C GLN A 20 -14.87 -35.15 35.24
N PHE A 21 -13.96 -34.18 35.12
CA PHE A 21 -14.21 -32.94 34.38
C PHE A 21 -14.46 -33.18 32.90
N LEU A 22 -13.66 -34.03 32.25
CA LEU A 22 -13.87 -34.36 30.84
C LEU A 22 -15.23 -35.01 30.60
N ARG A 23 -15.69 -35.86 31.54
CA ARG A 23 -17.03 -36.44 31.47
C ARG A 23 -18.11 -35.35 31.53
N MET A 24 -18.01 -34.42 32.48
CA MET A 24 -18.96 -33.31 32.59
C MET A 24 -18.97 -32.41 31.34
N LEU A 25 -17.80 -32.11 30.79
CA LEU A 25 -17.67 -31.29 29.60
C LEU A 25 -18.33 -31.94 28.37
N LEU A 26 -18.20 -33.26 28.22
CA LEU A 26 -18.83 -34.01 27.14
C LEU A 26 -20.35 -34.15 27.33
N GLU A 27 -20.81 -34.37 28.57
CA GLU A 27 -22.24 -34.38 28.90
C GLU A 27 -22.91 -33.04 28.55
N GLU A 28 -22.27 -31.92 28.90
CA GLU A 28 -22.74 -30.57 28.58
C GLU A 28 -22.70 -30.29 27.07
N ALA A 29 -21.64 -30.71 26.36
CA ALA A 29 -21.54 -30.57 24.92
C ALA A 29 -22.62 -31.40 24.18
N ALA A 30 -22.89 -32.62 24.62
CA ALA A 30 -23.96 -33.46 24.08
C ALA A 30 -25.34 -32.85 24.33
N HIS A 31 -25.56 -32.32 25.54
CA HIS A 31 -26.80 -31.61 25.89
C HIS A 31 -27.04 -30.39 24.98
N ARG A 32 -26.01 -29.59 24.71
CA ARG A 32 -26.12 -28.40 23.84
C ARG A 32 -26.27 -28.74 22.35
N SER A 33 -25.70 -29.85 21.89
CA SER A 33 -25.76 -30.27 20.50
C SER A 33 -27.04 -31.03 20.12
N ARG A 34 -27.95 -31.30 21.07
CA ARG A 34 -29.17 -32.12 20.88
C ARG A 34 -28.90 -33.49 20.25
N SER A 35 -27.69 -34.02 20.39
CA SER A 35 -27.32 -35.34 19.91
C SER A 35 -27.77 -36.41 20.93
N PRO A 36 -28.27 -37.58 20.50
CA PRO A 36 -28.63 -38.65 21.43
C PRO A 36 -27.38 -39.08 22.21
N ILE A 37 -27.41 -38.90 23.52
CA ILE A 37 -26.35 -39.38 24.41
C ILE A 37 -26.41 -40.91 24.40
N GLU A 38 -25.56 -41.57 23.62
CA GLU A 38 -25.23 -42.97 23.89
C GLU A 38 -24.59 -43.02 25.27
N ARG A 39 -25.36 -43.48 26.27
CA ARG A 39 -24.90 -43.76 27.63
C ARG A 39 -23.91 -44.92 27.60
N THR A 40 -22.71 -44.67 27.09
CA THR A 40 -21.58 -45.57 27.22
C THR A 40 -21.12 -45.54 28.68
N ARG A 41 -21.16 -46.71 29.32
CA ARG A 41 -20.76 -46.92 30.72
C ARG A 41 -19.33 -46.42 30.96
N GLY A 42 -19.20 -45.21 31.48
CA GLY A 42 -18.05 -44.75 32.27
C GLY A 42 -16.70 -44.57 31.57
N ARG A 43 -16.58 -44.78 30.25
CA ARG A 43 -15.34 -44.53 29.49
C ARG A 43 -15.57 -43.51 28.40
N ILE A 44 -14.81 -42.42 28.46
CA ILE A 44 -14.76 -41.41 27.40
C ILE A 44 -14.20 -42.07 26.13
N SER A 45 -14.88 -41.91 24.99
CA SER A 45 -14.39 -42.48 23.72
C SER A 45 -13.05 -41.82 23.34
N PRO A 46 -12.08 -42.59 22.80
CA PRO A 46 -10.81 -42.04 22.33
C PRO A 46 -10.98 -40.92 21.29
N ALA A 47 -12.03 -40.99 20.47
CA ALA A 47 -12.37 -39.98 19.48
C ALA A 47 -12.77 -38.63 20.11
N ASN A 48 -13.57 -38.67 21.19
CA ASN A 48 -13.98 -37.44 21.89
C ASN A 48 -12.80 -36.79 22.62
N MET A 49 -11.89 -37.59 23.19
CA MET A 49 -10.64 -37.05 23.75
C MET A 49 -9.76 -36.45 22.66
N ALA A 50 -9.60 -37.12 21.52
CA ALA A 50 -8.81 -36.62 20.40
C ALA A 50 -9.35 -35.26 19.88
N MET A 51 -10.67 -35.10 19.80
CA MET A 51 -11.30 -33.82 19.42
C MET A 51 -11.06 -32.71 20.46
N LEU A 52 -11.06 -33.03 21.76
CA LEU A 52 -10.81 -32.02 22.79
C LEU A 52 -9.35 -31.55 22.78
N PHE A 53 -8.42 -32.51 22.67
CA PHE A 53 -6.99 -32.22 22.59
C PHE A 53 -6.53 -31.74 21.21
N SER A 54 -7.40 -31.72 20.19
CA SER A 54 -7.14 -30.95 18.97
C SER A 54 -7.29 -29.44 19.16
N HIS A 55 -7.96 -29.00 20.24
CA HIS A 55 -8.13 -27.58 20.58
C HIS A 55 -7.28 -27.13 21.77
N PHE A 56 -6.96 -28.04 22.69
CA PHE A 56 -6.16 -27.75 23.88
C PHE A 56 -4.88 -28.58 23.90
N GLY A 57 -3.72 -27.94 24.07
CA GLY A 57 -2.45 -28.66 24.21
C GLY A 57 -2.38 -29.51 25.49
N ASN A 58 -2.94 -29.01 26.60
CA ASN A 58 -3.07 -29.75 27.86
C ASN A 58 -4.16 -29.10 28.74
N ILE A 59 -4.82 -29.91 29.56
CA ILE A 59 -5.76 -29.46 30.59
C ILE A 59 -5.34 -30.06 31.92
N ARG A 60 -5.01 -29.20 32.88
CA ARG A 60 -4.77 -29.57 34.28
C ARG A 60 -5.80 -28.94 35.19
N ILE A 61 -6.21 -29.69 36.20
CA ILE A 61 -7.14 -29.26 37.23
C ILE A 61 -6.40 -29.28 38.56
N LEU A 62 -6.38 -28.15 39.26
CA LEU A 62 -5.71 -28.01 40.55
C LEU A 62 -6.75 -27.65 41.61
N ALA A 63 -6.60 -28.20 42.82
CA ALA A 63 -7.37 -27.78 43.98
C ALA A 63 -6.86 -26.44 44.49
N LEU A 64 -7.78 -25.49 44.68
CA LEU A 64 -7.46 -24.24 45.35
C LEU A 64 -7.41 -24.47 46.87
N PRO A 65 -6.31 -24.13 47.56
CA PRO A 65 -6.24 -24.27 49.01
C PRO A 65 -7.32 -23.44 49.70
N GLN A 66 -7.77 -23.89 50.87
CA GLN A 66 -8.69 -23.10 51.68
C GLN A 66 -7.98 -21.84 52.21
N PRO A 67 -8.71 -20.76 52.53
CA PRO A 67 -8.11 -19.55 53.09
C PRO A 67 -7.31 -19.81 54.39
N GLN A 68 -7.66 -20.88 55.12
CA GLN A 68 -7.00 -21.29 56.35
C GLN A 68 -5.82 -22.27 56.13
N SER A 69 -5.57 -22.67 54.88
CA SER A 69 -4.47 -23.57 54.53
C SER A 69 -3.10 -22.95 54.86
N SER A 70 -2.13 -23.82 55.11
CA SER A 70 -0.78 -23.44 55.48
C SER A 70 -0.08 -22.65 54.37
N HIS A 71 0.86 -21.79 54.76
CA HIS A 71 1.73 -21.09 53.81
C HIS A 71 2.52 -22.05 52.89
N ARG A 72 2.77 -23.29 53.33
CA ARG A 72 3.44 -24.32 52.51
C ARG A 72 2.56 -24.77 51.35
N GLU A 73 1.27 -24.99 51.57
CA GLU A 73 0.31 -25.38 50.52
C GLU A 73 0.14 -24.26 49.49
N TRP A 74 0.00 -23.00 49.95
CA TRP A 74 -0.04 -21.84 49.06
C TRP A 74 1.25 -21.66 48.23
N LYS A 75 2.41 -21.95 48.83
CA LYS A 75 3.69 -21.92 48.12
C LYS A 75 3.81 -23.06 47.10
N ALA A 76 3.30 -24.25 47.42
CA ALA A 76 3.30 -25.40 46.52
C ALA A 76 2.45 -25.14 45.28
N ILE A 77 1.20 -24.66 45.44
CA ILE A 77 0.34 -24.34 44.29
C ILE A 77 0.92 -23.18 43.46
N ARG A 78 1.46 -22.14 44.11
CA ARG A 78 2.11 -21.04 43.39
C ARG A 78 3.27 -21.55 42.54
N LYS A 79 4.11 -22.43 43.09
CA LYS A 79 5.21 -23.04 42.35
C LYS A 79 4.68 -23.85 41.16
N GLN A 80 3.68 -24.70 41.37
CA GLN A 80 3.10 -25.51 40.30
C GLN A 80 2.50 -24.66 39.17
N ILE A 81 1.80 -23.56 39.50
CA ILE A 81 1.27 -22.62 38.50
C ILE A 81 2.40 -21.97 37.70
N LEU A 82 3.49 -21.56 38.36
CA LEU A 82 4.63 -20.94 37.70
C LEU A 82 5.36 -21.95 36.80
N ASP A 83 5.60 -23.17 37.29
CA ASP A 83 6.26 -24.25 36.54
C ASP A 83 5.44 -24.63 35.28
N GLU A 84 4.11 -24.73 35.39
CA GLU A 84 3.22 -24.98 34.24
C GLU A 84 3.18 -23.78 33.28
N SER A 85 3.15 -22.55 33.80
CA SER A 85 3.22 -21.35 32.97
C SER A 85 4.52 -21.28 32.18
N GLU A 86 5.64 -21.62 32.80
CA GLU A 86 6.95 -21.67 32.14
C GLU A 86 6.98 -22.76 31.07
N SER A 87 6.47 -23.96 31.37
CA SER A 87 6.35 -25.04 30.40
C SER A 87 5.53 -24.62 29.16
N VAL A 88 4.39 -23.98 29.35
CA VAL A 88 3.56 -23.45 28.24
C VAL A 88 4.30 -22.37 27.45
N CYS A 89 5.06 -21.50 28.13
CA CYS A 89 5.89 -20.50 27.44
C CYS A 89 6.98 -21.15 26.59
N VAL A 90 7.64 -22.20 27.08
CA VAL A 90 8.65 -22.95 26.31
C VAL A 90 8.04 -23.60 25.08
N GLU A 91 6.90 -24.26 25.20
CA GLU A 91 6.22 -24.90 24.06
C GLU A 91 5.73 -23.85 23.03
N ARG A 92 5.17 -22.73 23.50
CA ARG A 92 4.80 -21.60 22.63
C ARG A 92 6.01 -20.97 21.94
N SER A 93 7.15 -20.89 22.63
CA SER A 93 8.40 -20.37 22.06
C SER A 93 8.89 -21.29 20.94
N LYS A 94 8.93 -22.61 21.16
CA LYS A 94 9.28 -23.61 20.13
C LYS A 94 8.34 -23.55 18.92
N ALA A 95 7.05 -23.36 19.16
CA ALA A 95 6.05 -23.24 18.11
C ALA A 95 5.99 -21.83 17.47
N GLN A 96 6.80 -20.87 17.94
CA GLN A 96 6.84 -19.48 17.49
C GLN A 96 5.49 -18.74 17.64
N TYR A 97 4.79 -18.99 18.74
CA TYR A 97 3.53 -18.35 19.14
C TYR A 97 3.62 -17.67 20.52
N ILE A 98 4.83 -17.33 20.97
CA ILE A 98 5.03 -16.53 22.18
C ILE A 98 4.84 -15.04 21.85
N PHE A 99 3.63 -14.54 22.06
CA PHE A 99 3.26 -13.18 21.71
C PHE A 99 3.69 -12.17 22.77
N SER A 100 4.08 -10.98 22.33
CA SER A 100 4.17 -9.81 23.21
C SER A 100 2.78 -9.40 23.73
N ALA A 101 2.73 -8.56 24.77
CA ALA A 101 1.46 -8.04 25.29
C ALA A 101 0.64 -7.28 24.22
N THR A 102 1.32 -6.54 23.33
CA THR A 102 0.68 -5.79 22.24
C THR A 102 0.13 -6.74 21.18
N HIS A 103 0.92 -7.73 20.75
CA HIS A 103 0.47 -8.75 19.79
C HIS A 103 -0.70 -9.56 20.34
N LEU A 104 -0.63 -9.99 21.60
CA LEU A 104 -1.68 -10.76 22.24
C LEU A 104 -2.99 -9.97 22.31
N THR A 105 -2.93 -8.70 22.71
CA THR A 105 -4.12 -7.83 22.81
C THR A 105 -4.80 -7.67 21.44
N SER A 106 -4.03 -7.36 20.40
CA SER A 106 -4.56 -7.19 19.04
C SER A 106 -5.11 -8.50 18.47
N LEU A 107 -4.34 -9.60 18.56
CA LEU A 107 -4.77 -10.90 18.04
C LEU A 107 -5.97 -11.47 18.80
N PHE A 108 -6.08 -11.19 20.10
CA PHE A 108 -7.25 -11.57 20.89
C PHE A 108 -8.50 -10.82 20.43
N SER A 109 -8.40 -9.50 20.20
CA SER A 109 -9.50 -8.73 19.62
C SER A 109 -9.93 -9.30 18.27
N PHE A 110 -8.98 -9.59 17.37
CA PHE A 110 -9.28 -10.18 16.06
C PHE A 110 -9.89 -11.58 16.18
N ALA A 111 -9.49 -12.37 17.18
CA ALA A 111 -10.07 -13.68 17.43
C ALA A 111 -11.53 -13.56 17.91
N CYS A 112 -11.82 -12.60 18.81
CA CYS A 112 -13.20 -12.32 19.23
C CYS A 112 -14.08 -11.96 18.02
N ASP A 113 -13.63 -11.02 17.18
CA ASP A 113 -14.37 -10.61 15.99
C ASP A 113 -14.59 -11.78 15.02
N HIS A 114 -13.58 -12.63 14.81
CA HIS A 114 -13.67 -13.84 13.99
C HIS A 114 -14.74 -14.80 14.51
N PHE A 115 -14.69 -15.16 15.80
CA PHE A 115 -15.63 -16.13 16.38
C PHE A 115 -17.05 -15.57 16.59
N CYS A 116 -17.23 -14.25 16.55
CA CYS A 116 -18.57 -13.66 16.46
C CYS A 116 -19.25 -13.93 15.11
N GLY A 117 -18.47 -14.05 14.02
CA GLY A 117 -18.99 -14.32 12.68
C GLY A 117 -18.91 -15.78 12.23
N ASP A 118 -17.89 -16.52 12.66
CA ASP A 118 -17.63 -17.90 12.25
C ASP A 118 -17.01 -18.71 13.40
N VAL A 119 -17.84 -19.57 14.01
CA VAL A 119 -17.43 -20.46 15.10
C VAL A 119 -16.80 -21.78 14.62
N VAL A 120 -16.89 -22.08 13.33
CA VAL A 120 -16.48 -23.37 12.76
C VAL A 120 -15.06 -23.29 12.22
N ARG A 121 -14.75 -22.23 11.48
CA ARG A 121 -13.44 -22.05 10.87
C ARG A 121 -12.40 -21.74 11.96
N PRO A 122 -11.23 -22.41 11.96
CA PRO A 122 -10.17 -22.12 12.90
C PRO A 122 -9.61 -20.71 12.68
N PHE A 123 -9.29 -20.03 13.79
CA PHE A 123 -8.62 -18.74 13.76
C PHE A 123 -7.18 -18.90 13.27
N ASN A 124 -6.79 -18.12 12.28
CA ASN A 124 -5.45 -18.17 11.69
C ASN A 124 -4.66 -16.92 12.09
N PHE A 125 -3.72 -17.09 13.03
CA PHE A 125 -2.90 -15.99 13.56
C PHE A 125 -2.08 -15.28 12.49
N ILE A 126 -1.56 -16.01 11.50
CA ILE A 126 -0.76 -15.45 10.41
C ILE A 126 -1.63 -14.51 9.56
N ARG A 127 -2.80 -14.97 9.12
CA ARG A 127 -3.75 -14.12 8.37
C ARG A 127 -4.24 -12.94 9.20
N ALA A 128 -4.60 -13.18 10.46
CA ALA A 128 -5.10 -12.14 11.36
C ALA A 128 -4.06 -11.03 11.59
N SER A 129 -2.78 -11.39 11.69
CA SER A 129 -1.69 -10.43 11.84
C SER A 129 -1.53 -9.48 10.64
N ARG A 130 -2.06 -9.86 9.47
CA ARG A 130 -2.06 -9.05 8.24
C ARG A 130 -3.34 -8.25 8.03
N LEU A 131 -4.32 -8.29 8.93
CA LEU A 131 -5.54 -7.47 8.79
C LEU A 131 -5.24 -5.97 8.69
N PRO A 132 -4.35 -5.38 9.53
CA PRO A 132 -4.01 -3.96 9.43
C PRO A 132 -3.17 -3.61 8.18
N SER A 133 -2.42 -4.58 7.65
CA SER A 133 -1.55 -4.42 6.49
C SER A 133 -1.66 -5.66 5.58
N PRO A 134 -2.72 -5.75 4.76
CA PRO A 134 -2.99 -6.94 3.95
C PRO A 134 -1.93 -7.15 2.88
N VAL A 135 -1.73 -8.43 2.52
CA VAL A 135 -0.90 -8.79 1.37
C VAL A 135 -1.51 -8.16 0.11
N PRO A 136 -0.72 -7.45 -0.71
CA PRO A 136 -1.27 -6.79 -1.88
C PRO A 136 -1.90 -7.74 -2.90
N LYS A 137 -3.12 -7.41 -3.34
CA LYS A 137 -3.92 -8.25 -4.25
C LYS A 137 -3.26 -8.51 -5.62
N ASN A 138 -2.46 -7.56 -6.11
CA ASN A 138 -1.87 -7.60 -7.45
C ASN A 138 -0.41 -8.10 -7.46
N MET A 139 0.05 -8.69 -6.35
CA MET A 139 1.44 -9.14 -6.21
C MET A 139 1.85 -10.07 -7.35
N SER A 140 1.04 -11.07 -7.70
CA SER A 140 1.36 -12.00 -8.79
C SER A 140 1.58 -11.29 -10.13
N THR A 141 0.80 -10.25 -10.43
CA THR A 141 0.96 -9.44 -11.65
C THR A 141 2.28 -8.68 -11.66
N HIS A 142 2.63 -8.04 -10.54
CA HIS A 142 3.88 -7.28 -10.41
C HIS A 142 5.12 -8.20 -10.42
N LEU A 143 5.02 -9.38 -9.80
CA LEU A 143 6.05 -10.41 -9.87
C LEU A 143 6.20 -10.93 -11.31
N SER A 144 5.10 -11.15 -12.03
CA SER A 144 5.14 -11.58 -13.43
C SER A 144 5.77 -10.51 -14.34
N GLU A 145 5.46 -9.23 -14.10
CA GLU A 145 6.10 -8.11 -14.80
C GLU A 145 7.61 -8.09 -14.58
N PHE A 146 8.06 -8.25 -13.34
CA PHE A 146 9.48 -8.38 -13.01
C PHE A 146 10.11 -9.57 -13.74
N MET A 147 9.47 -10.75 -13.69
CA MET A 147 9.98 -11.96 -14.33
C MET A 147 10.08 -11.83 -15.85
N SER A 148 9.24 -11.02 -16.49
CA SER A 148 9.33 -10.76 -17.93
C SER A 148 10.58 -9.98 -18.34
N GLN A 149 11.22 -9.30 -17.39
CA GLN A 149 12.47 -8.55 -17.59
C GLN A 149 13.71 -9.40 -17.28
N VAL A 150 13.54 -10.64 -16.83
CA VAL A 150 14.62 -11.55 -16.46
C VAL A 150 14.68 -12.71 -17.44
N ASP A 151 15.87 -12.96 -17.98
CA ASP A 151 16.20 -14.10 -18.81
C ASP A 151 16.28 -15.39 -18.00
N SER A 152 16.04 -16.53 -18.66
CA SER A 152 15.99 -17.85 -18.03
C SER A 152 17.28 -18.22 -17.28
N VAL A 153 18.44 -17.75 -17.74
CA VAL A 153 19.75 -18.03 -17.12
C VAL A 153 19.88 -17.37 -15.75
N ARG A 154 19.29 -16.19 -15.55
CA ARG A 154 19.37 -15.43 -14.28
C ARG A 154 18.19 -15.67 -13.35
N LEU A 155 17.30 -16.60 -13.68
CA LEU A 155 16.09 -16.87 -12.92
C LEU A 155 16.40 -17.30 -11.47
N HIS A 156 17.27 -18.28 -11.29
CA HIS A 156 17.63 -18.76 -9.95
C HIS A 156 18.69 -17.90 -9.24
N THR A 157 19.57 -17.23 -9.99
CA THR A 157 20.70 -16.47 -9.41
C THR A 157 20.34 -15.03 -9.08
N PHE A 158 19.37 -14.44 -9.77
CA PHE A 158 18.93 -13.05 -9.57
C PHE A 158 17.46 -12.98 -9.14
N ALA A 159 16.53 -13.54 -9.91
CA ALA A 159 15.10 -13.33 -9.64
C ALA A 159 14.65 -13.98 -8.32
N VAL A 160 15.06 -15.22 -8.04
CA VAL A 160 14.70 -15.92 -6.78
C VAL A 160 15.15 -15.15 -5.54
N PRO A 161 16.43 -14.74 -5.38
CA PRO A 161 16.86 -13.91 -4.25
C PRO A 161 16.11 -12.59 -4.10
N ILE A 162 15.85 -11.90 -5.22
CA ILE A 162 15.11 -10.64 -5.21
C ILE A 162 13.67 -10.83 -4.75
N ILE A 163 12.95 -11.81 -5.31
CA ILE A 163 11.56 -12.09 -4.94
C ILE A 163 11.50 -12.54 -3.47
N ALA A 164 12.37 -13.46 -3.05
CA ALA A 164 12.37 -13.96 -1.68
C ALA A 164 12.66 -12.86 -0.65
N SER A 165 13.61 -11.96 -0.92
CA SER A 165 13.93 -10.84 -0.01
C SER A 165 12.83 -9.78 0.00
N ALA A 166 12.17 -9.54 -1.15
CA ALA A 166 11.00 -8.69 -1.27
C ALA A 166 9.80 -9.24 -0.47
N LEU A 167 9.52 -10.55 -0.55
CA LEU A 167 8.49 -11.20 0.26
C LEU A 167 8.82 -11.12 1.76
N ALA A 168 10.09 -11.27 2.14
CA ALA A 168 10.50 -11.11 3.54
C ALA A 168 10.30 -9.67 4.05
N LEU A 169 10.59 -8.67 3.21
CA LEU A 169 10.28 -7.26 3.50
C LEU A 169 8.79 -7.02 3.72
N ASP A 170 7.93 -7.61 2.88
CA ASP A 170 6.48 -7.50 3.04
C ASP A 170 6.00 -8.22 4.30
N ALA A 171 6.50 -9.43 4.56
CA ALA A 171 6.03 -10.31 5.63
C ALA A 171 6.41 -9.80 7.03
N TYR A 172 7.59 -9.20 7.18
CA TYR A 172 8.16 -8.80 8.46
C TYR A 172 8.47 -7.29 8.51
N PRO A 173 7.44 -6.43 8.53
CA PRO A 173 7.63 -5.01 8.86
C PRO A 173 8.17 -4.86 10.30
N PRO A 174 8.65 -3.65 10.68
CA PRO A 174 9.10 -3.40 12.04
C PRO A 174 8.06 -3.83 13.08
N GLU A 175 8.53 -4.41 14.19
CA GLU A 175 7.69 -4.91 15.30
C GLU A 175 6.75 -6.09 14.97
N MET A 176 6.87 -6.67 13.77
CA MET A 176 6.10 -7.85 13.41
C MET A 176 6.50 -9.08 14.24
N HIS A 177 5.52 -9.88 14.64
CA HIS A 177 5.77 -11.15 15.32
C HIS A 177 6.48 -12.15 14.40
N ILE A 178 7.52 -12.81 14.90
CA ILE A 178 8.30 -13.79 14.14
C ILE A 178 7.60 -15.16 14.20
N PHE A 179 6.70 -15.41 13.25
CA PHE A 179 6.09 -16.71 13.02
C PHE A 179 7.05 -17.70 12.36
N ASN A 180 6.62 -18.96 12.25
CA ASN A 180 7.32 -19.95 11.44
C ASN A 180 7.40 -19.52 9.96
N PRO A 181 8.60 -19.38 9.37
CA PRO A 181 8.75 -18.84 8.02
C PRO A 181 8.02 -19.68 6.97
N ARG A 182 8.08 -21.01 7.06
CA ARG A 182 7.40 -21.89 6.10
C ARG A 182 5.88 -21.74 6.20
N ALA A 183 5.34 -21.71 7.42
CA ALA A 183 3.92 -21.48 7.63
C ALA A 183 3.46 -20.12 7.08
N VAL A 184 4.28 -19.06 7.23
CA VAL A 184 3.99 -17.74 6.64
C VAL A 184 3.99 -17.80 5.13
N PHE A 185 4.99 -18.46 4.53
CA PHE A 185 5.07 -18.59 3.08
C PHE A 185 3.89 -19.37 2.51
N ASP A 186 3.60 -20.54 3.09
CA ASP A 186 2.48 -21.40 2.69
C ASP A 186 1.14 -20.66 2.77
N GLU A 187 0.93 -19.89 3.84
CA GLU A 187 -0.33 -19.21 4.10
C GLU A 187 -0.54 -17.96 3.26
N LEU A 188 0.52 -17.16 3.04
CA LEU A 188 0.41 -15.84 2.43
C LEU A 188 0.88 -15.78 0.97
N TYR A 189 1.92 -16.53 0.60
CA TYR A 189 2.68 -16.28 -0.63
C TYR A 189 2.71 -17.45 -1.60
N LYS A 190 2.54 -18.70 -1.16
CA LYS A 190 2.63 -19.90 -2.01
C LYS A 190 1.73 -19.82 -3.25
N GLN A 191 0.45 -19.50 -3.07
CA GLN A 191 -0.49 -19.37 -4.19
C GLN A 191 -0.12 -18.21 -5.12
N ILE A 192 0.44 -17.13 -4.57
CA ILE A 192 0.89 -15.97 -5.35
C ILE A 192 2.10 -16.37 -6.22
N CYS A 193 3.07 -17.07 -5.64
CA CYS A 193 4.26 -17.58 -6.34
C CYS A 193 3.91 -18.59 -7.43
N GLN A 194 2.96 -19.49 -7.18
CA GLN A 194 2.43 -20.41 -8.19
C GLN A 194 1.71 -19.69 -9.35
N GLY A 195 1.18 -18.48 -9.08
CA GLY A 195 0.53 -17.64 -10.08
C GLY A 195 1.47 -16.79 -10.94
N ILE A 196 2.78 -16.83 -10.69
CA ILE A 196 3.77 -16.06 -11.45
C ILE A 196 3.85 -16.57 -12.90
N ARG A 197 3.72 -15.65 -13.85
CA ARG A 197 3.89 -15.92 -15.29
C ARG A 197 5.27 -15.46 -15.73
N TYR A 198 5.99 -16.32 -16.46
CA TYR A 198 7.26 -16.01 -17.12
C TYR A 198 7.32 -16.78 -18.46
N HIS A 199 8.40 -16.65 -19.23
CA HIS A 199 8.55 -17.34 -20.52
C HIS A 199 8.43 -18.85 -20.34
N ARG A 200 7.39 -19.44 -20.93
CA ARG A 200 7.00 -20.85 -20.77
C ARG A 200 7.34 -21.66 -22.02
N SER A 201 7.66 -22.93 -21.80
CA SER A 201 7.72 -23.97 -22.85
C SER A 201 6.32 -24.18 -23.45
N GLU A 202 6.22 -24.70 -24.67
CA GLU A 202 4.93 -25.09 -25.27
C GLU A 202 4.27 -26.25 -24.50
N ASN A 203 5.04 -26.98 -23.69
CA ASN A 203 4.56 -28.13 -22.92
C ASN A 203 3.95 -27.72 -21.56
N ALA A 204 2.69 -28.08 -21.32
CA ALA A 204 1.96 -27.75 -20.09
C ALA A 204 2.50 -28.46 -18.83
N GLU A 205 3.01 -29.69 -18.95
CA GLU A 205 3.52 -30.47 -17.81
C GLU A 205 4.89 -29.95 -17.33
N GLU A 206 5.77 -29.61 -18.28
CA GLU A 206 7.06 -28.98 -18.02
C GLU A 206 6.89 -27.64 -17.30
N ASN A 207 5.94 -26.82 -17.77
CA ASN A 207 5.60 -25.55 -17.13
C ASN A 207 5.08 -25.70 -15.70
N ALA A 208 4.30 -26.76 -15.42
CA ALA A 208 3.80 -27.04 -14.09
C ALA A 208 4.94 -27.45 -13.14
N PHE A 209 5.85 -28.29 -13.62
CA PHE A 209 7.03 -28.71 -12.88
C PHE A 209 7.96 -27.53 -12.56
N ASP A 210 8.26 -26.69 -13.54
CA ASP A 210 9.13 -25.52 -13.35
C ASP A 210 8.51 -24.51 -12.38
N THR A 211 7.18 -24.33 -12.42
CA THR A 211 6.47 -23.46 -11.47
C THR A 211 6.63 -23.96 -10.03
N VAL A 212 6.56 -25.28 -9.81
CA VAL A 212 6.77 -25.89 -8.49
C VAL A 212 8.22 -25.72 -8.06
N GLN A 213 9.20 -25.99 -8.94
CA GLN A 213 10.62 -25.81 -8.63
C GLN A 213 10.94 -24.36 -8.26
N LEU A 214 10.44 -23.40 -9.03
CA LEU A 214 10.60 -21.97 -8.76
C LEU A 214 9.98 -21.59 -7.41
N THR A 215 8.76 -22.04 -7.15
CA THR A 215 8.08 -21.75 -5.87
C THR A 215 8.87 -22.30 -4.69
N ASN A 216 9.40 -23.52 -4.80
CA ASN A 216 10.21 -24.15 -3.75
C ASN A 216 11.55 -23.41 -3.56
N ALA A 217 12.17 -22.94 -4.64
CA ALA A 217 13.40 -22.14 -4.56
C ALA A 217 13.16 -20.80 -3.85
N ILE A 218 12.05 -20.12 -4.19
CA ILE A 218 11.63 -18.88 -3.51
C ILE A 218 11.33 -19.15 -2.03
N GLU A 219 10.59 -20.21 -1.71
CA GLU A 219 10.30 -20.61 -0.32
C GLU A 219 11.58 -20.84 0.48
N HIS A 220 12.53 -21.59 -0.09
CA HIS A 220 13.80 -21.90 0.55
C HIS A 220 14.58 -20.61 0.86
N GLN A 221 14.74 -19.73 -0.14
CA GLN A 221 15.46 -18.48 0.04
C GLN A 221 14.72 -17.52 0.98
N PHE A 222 13.38 -17.50 0.95
CA PHE A 222 12.56 -16.72 1.87
C PHE A 222 12.81 -17.17 3.31
N CYS A 223 12.79 -18.48 3.58
CA CYS A 223 13.05 -19.01 4.90
C CYS A 223 14.45 -18.63 5.41
N GLN A 224 15.48 -18.71 4.55
CA GLN A 224 16.84 -18.27 4.91
C GLN A 224 16.89 -16.79 5.28
N ASN A 225 16.24 -15.93 4.49
CA ASN A 225 16.20 -14.49 4.76
C ASN A 225 15.51 -14.18 6.10
N VAL A 226 14.40 -14.87 6.39
CA VAL A 226 13.65 -14.67 7.64
C VAL A 226 14.42 -15.18 8.85
N LEU A 227 15.17 -16.27 8.74
CA LEU A 227 16.02 -16.74 9.83
C LEU A 227 17.07 -15.68 10.22
N ALA A 228 17.72 -15.04 9.24
CA ALA A 228 18.65 -13.95 9.51
C ALA A 228 17.98 -12.73 10.20
N ILE A 229 16.73 -12.43 9.84
CA ILE A 229 15.94 -11.36 10.49
C ILE A 229 15.56 -11.75 11.92
N ALA A 230 15.13 -13.00 12.13
CA ALA A 230 14.73 -13.53 13.43
C ALA A 230 15.88 -13.57 14.44
N GLU A 231 17.11 -13.80 13.98
CA GLU A 231 18.33 -13.74 14.79
C GLU A 231 18.73 -12.30 15.17
N GLY A 232 18.01 -11.29 14.69
CA GLY A 232 18.28 -9.87 14.97
C GLY A 232 19.53 -9.32 14.28
N LYS A 233 20.08 -10.05 13.30
CA LYS A 233 21.29 -9.62 12.55
C LYS A 233 21.01 -8.38 11.71
N THR A 234 19.83 -8.31 11.09
CA THR A 234 19.40 -7.22 10.21
C THR A 234 17.88 -7.04 10.25
N SER A 235 17.39 -5.83 9.94
CA SER A 235 15.96 -5.63 9.66
C SER A 235 15.62 -6.16 8.26
N ALA A 236 14.34 -6.49 8.03
CA ALA A 236 13.89 -6.96 6.72
C ALA A 236 14.19 -5.93 5.60
N ALA A 237 14.05 -4.63 5.90
CA ALA A 237 14.40 -3.54 4.98
C ALA A 237 15.90 -3.50 4.66
N ALA A 238 16.77 -3.62 5.67
CA ALA A 238 18.22 -3.62 5.47
C ALA A 238 18.70 -4.88 4.73
N ALA A 239 18.11 -6.04 5.02
CA ALA A 239 18.39 -7.29 4.33
C ALA A 239 18.02 -7.20 2.85
N HIS A 240 16.82 -6.71 2.54
CA HIS A 240 16.39 -6.52 1.15
C HIS A 240 17.22 -5.44 0.44
N GLN A 241 17.54 -4.32 1.09
CA GLN A 241 18.40 -3.28 0.51
C GLN A 241 19.79 -3.82 0.16
N SER A 242 20.39 -4.65 1.03
CA SER A 242 21.67 -5.31 0.75
C SER A 242 21.56 -6.24 -0.47
N CYS A 243 20.44 -6.95 -0.61
CA CYS A 243 20.17 -7.79 -1.77
C CYS A 243 20.04 -6.96 -3.06
N LEU A 244 19.34 -5.82 -3.03
CA LEU A 244 19.25 -4.91 -4.17
C LEU A 244 20.63 -4.38 -4.58
N TYR A 245 21.45 -3.95 -3.61
CA TYR A 245 22.80 -3.45 -3.85
C TYR A 245 23.75 -4.51 -4.43
N TYR A 246 23.61 -5.77 -4.00
CA TYR A 246 24.40 -6.88 -4.54
C TYR A 246 24.20 -7.02 -6.06
N PHE A 247 22.98 -6.85 -6.55
CA PHE A 247 22.61 -6.96 -7.97
C PHE A 247 22.50 -5.61 -8.70
N ARG A 248 23.27 -4.60 -8.25
CA ARG A 248 23.18 -3.24 -8.80
C ARG A 248 23.52 -3.14 -10.30
N GLU A 249 24.36 -4.05 -10.80
CA GLU A 249 24.78 -4.09 -12.20
C GLU A 249 23.63 -4.58 -13.10
N GLU A 250 22.90 -5.60 -12.66
CA GLU A 250 21.70 -6.11 -13.33
C GLU A 250 20.59 -5.05 -13.35
N TRP A 251 20.42 -4.33 -12.22
CA TRP A 251 19.42 -3.27 -12.12
C TRP A 251 19.70 -2.07 -13.03
N ALA A 252 20.95 -1.84 -13.46
CA ALA A 252 21.27 -0.74 -14.37
C ALA A 252 20.54 -0.85 -15.73
N GLN A 253 20.17 -2.06 -16.15
CA GLN A 253 19.48 -2.34 -17.41
C GLN A 253 17.97 -2.52 -17.27
N ILE A 254 17.48 -2.80 -16.05
CA ILE A 254 16.08 -3.12 -15.79
C ILE A 254 15.36 -1.88 -15.25
N ARG A 255 14.31 -1.43 -15.94
CA ARG A 255 13.46 -0.31 -15.52
C ARG A 255 12.00 -0.69 -15.69
N SER A 256 11.13 -0.20 -14.81
CA SER A 256 9.69 -0.31 -14.98
C SER A 256 8.99 0.99 -14.60
N ALA A 257 7.93 1.25 -15.35
CA ALA A 257 7.00 2.36 -15.16
C ALA A 257 5.80 2.01 -14.29
N THR A 258 5.50 0.70 -14.20
CA THR A 258 4.24 0.15 -13.69
C THR A 258 4.44 -0.57 -12.37
N THR A 259 5.65 -1.06 -12.11
CA THR A 259 6.03 -1.83 -10.92
C THR A 259 7.23 -1.20 -10.23
N CYS A 260 7.10 -0.93 -8.93
CA CYS A 260 8.23 -0.51 -8.11
C CYS A 260 9.15 -1.71 -7.83
N PHE A 261 10.21 -1.86 -8.63
CA PHE A 261 11.20 -2.92 -8.46
C PHE A 261 12.02 -2.81 -7.18
N GLY A 262 12.00 -1.67 -6.48
CA GLY A 262 12.58 -1.56 -5.13
C GLY A 262 11.84 -2.37 -4.05
N CYS A 263 10.61 -2.81 -4.30
CA CYS A 263 9.91 -3.74 -3.40
C CYS A 263 9.37 -4.97 -4.10
N VAL A 264 9.14 -4.96 -5.41
CA VAL A 264 8.64 -6.08 -6.24
C VAL A 264 7.29 -6.69 -5.79
N VAL A 265 6.71 -6.22 -4.68
CA VAL A 265 5.63 -6.87 -3.94
C VAL A 265 4.22 -6.44 -4.38
N ALA A 266 4.01 -5.21 -4.89
CA ALA A 266 2.83 -4.80 -5.68
C ALA A 266 2.54 -3.28 -5.63
N ARG A 267 3.55 -2.45 -5.43
CA ARG A 267 3.32 -1.01 -5.38
C ARG A 267 3.63 -0.41 -6.73
N ARG A 268 2.72 0.42 -7.22
CA ARG A 268 3.00 1.25 -8.38
C ARG A 268 3.96 2.36 -7.95
N PRO A 269 5.00 2.64 -8.74
CA PRO A 269 5.94 3.67 -8.40
C PRO A 269 5.29 5.05 -8.58
N GLU A 270 5.62 6.02 -7.73
CA GLU A 270 5.15 7.40 -7.83
C GLU A 270 6.31 8.38 -8.10
N HIS A 271 7.54 7.98 -7.76
CA HIS A 271 8.70 8.85 -7.79
C HIS A 271 9.74 8.36 -8.77
N THR A 272 10.07 9.18 -9.76
CA THR A 272 11.11 8.89 -10.74
C THR A 272 12.42 9.56 -10.34
N CYS A 273 13.51 8.78 -10.37
CA CYS A 273 14.87 9.25 -10.18
C CYS A 273 15.50 9.66 -11.52
N SER A 274 16.55 10.49 -11.48
CA SER A 274 17.29 10.94 -12.68
C SER A 274 17.94 9.79 -13.48
N CYS A 275 18.24 8.66 -12.83
CA CYS A 275 18.73 7.44 -13.48
C CYS A 275 17.65 6.65 -14.24
N GLY A 276 16.38 7.09 -14.16
CA GLY A 276 15.21 6.46 -14.78
C GLY A 276 14.54 5.36 -13.94
N HIS A 277 15.09 4.99 -12.77
CA HIS A 277 14.41 4.09 -11.85
C HIS A 277 13.27 4.79 -11.12
N THR A 278 12.23 4.02 -10.79
CA THR A 278 11.02 4.55 -10.18
C THR A 278 10.67 3.80 -8.88
N PHE A 279 10.16 4.52 -7.88
CA PHE A 279 9.93 4.02 -6.53
C PHE A 279 8.56 4.42 -5.97
N CYS A 280 8.00 3.58 -5.10
CA CYS A 280 6.83 3.92 -4.29
C CYS A 280 7.24 4.63 -2.99
N ASP A 281 6.28 5.31 -2.33
CA ASP A 281 6.49 6.03 -1.06
C ASP A 281 7.22 5.18 -0.01
N LEU A 282 6.81 3.91 0.16
CA LEU A 282 7.41 3.05 1.18
C LEU A 282 8.85 2.67 0.87
N CYS A 283 9.20 2.44 -0.40
CA CYS A 283 10.60 2.20 -0.76
C CYS A 283 11.45 3.43 -0.45
N LEU A 284 10.92 4.63 -0.70
CA LEU A 284 11.63 5.84 -0.31
C LEU A 284 11.82 5.92 1.21
N VAL A 285 10.78 5.66 1.99
CA VAL A 285 10.88 5.64 3.47
C VAL A 285 11.86 4.58 3.95
N ASN A 286 11.88 3.39 3.36
CA ASN A 286 12.74 2.29 3.79
C ASN A 286 14.22 2.51 3.45
N TYR A 287 14.54 3.14 2.31
CA TYR A 287 15.91 3.25 1.81
C TYR A 287 16.49 4.67 1.91
N GLY A 288 15.63 5.67 2.05
CA GLY A 288 16.01 7.07 2.18
C GLY A 288 16.27 7.50 3.62
N ARG A 289 16.67 8.75 3.78
CA ARG A 289 16.90 9.37 5.09
C ARG A 289 15.96 10.56 5.29
N GLY A 290 15.22 10.54 6.41
CA GLY A 290 14.43 11.67 6.86
C GLY A 290 15.30 12.87 7.24
N ALA A 291 14.88 14.07 6.88
CA ALA A 291 15.57 15.30 7.27
C ALA A 291 15.44 15.56 8.78
N PRO A 292 16.47 16.10 9.45
CA PRO A 292 16.35 16.53 10.85
C PRO A 292 15.21 17.53 11.03
N GLY A 293 14.32 17.29 11.99
CA GLY A 293 13.13 18.12 12.23
C GLY A 293 11.97 17.93 11.23
N ALA A 294 12.18 17.20 10.13
CA ALA A 294 11.16 16.87 9.15
C ALA A 294 11.30 15.40 8.70
N PRO A 295 10.94 14.43 9.55
CA PRO A 295 11.21 13.00 9.30
C PRO A 295 10.51 12.45 8.05
N TRP A 296 9.44 13.12 7.61
CA TRP A 296 8.68 12.76 6.41
C TRP A 296 9.16 13.48 5.14
N THR A 297 10.21 14.30 5.24
CA THR A 297 10.98 14.78 4.10
C THR A 297 12.14 13.81 3.88
N ILE A 298 11.96 12.92 2.91
CA ILE A 298 12.87 11.83 2.63
C ILE A 298 13.86 12.25 1.54
N SER A 299 15.15 12.04 1.80
CA SER A 299 16.23 12.27 0.87
C SER A 299 16.88 10.95 0.45
N ILE A 300 17.10 10.80 -0.86
CA ILE A 300 17.84 9.69 -1.47
C ILE A 300 19.00 10.26 -2.27
N LYS A 301 20.22 10.00 -1.80
CA LYS A 301 21.44 10.41 -2.49
C LYS A 301 21.77 9.45 -3.64
N LEU A 302 21.79 8.15 -3.36
CA LEU A 302 22.11 7.08 -4.32
C LEU A 302 20.86 6.24 -4.59
N CYS A 303 20.66 5.86 -5.86
CA CYS A 303 19.55 5.01 -6.26
C CYS A 303 19.63 3.63 -5.56
N PRO A 304 18.60 3.18 -4.83
CA PRO A 304 18.61 1.87 -4.16
C PRO A 304 18.77 0.66 -5.08
N LEU A 305 18.57 0.83 -6.40
CA LEU A 305 18.67 -0.23 -7.38
C LEU A 305 20.03 -0.25 -8.11
N CYS A 306 20.46 0.87 -8.69
CA CYS A 306 21.66 0.93 -9.52
C CYS A 306 22.83 1.72 -8.92
N ASP A 307 22.68 2.25 -7.70
CA ASP A 307 23.69 2.99 -6.95
C ASP A 307 24.20 4.29 -7.61
N VAL A 308 23.53 4.75 -8.68
CA VAL A 308 23.82 6.05 -9.31
C VAL A 308 23.36 7.19 -8.41
N GLU A 309 24.11 8.29 -8.38
CA GLU A 309 23.75 9.50 -7.65
C GLU A 309 22.53 10.19 -8.28
N VAL A 310 21.47 10.36 -7.48
CA VAL A 310 20.17 10.90 -7.92
C VAL A 310 19.72 12.14 -7.14
N ASN A 311 20.23 12.35 -5.92
CA ASN A 311 19.92 13.50 -5.06
C ASN A 311 18.43 13.89 -5.02
N LYS A 312 17.56 12.88 -4.90
CA LYS A 312 16.10 13.06 -4.91
C LYS A 312 15.61 13.40 -3.51
N VAL A 313 14.76 14.41 -3.38
CA VAL A 313 14.06 14.77 -2.14
C VAL A 313 12.57 14.69 -2.39
N VAL A 314 11.85 14.03 -1.48
CA VAL A 314 10.40 13.84 -1.56
C VAL A 314 9.81 14.13 -0.19
N LYS A 315 8.74 14.93 -0.11
CA LYS A 315 7.97 15.06 1.14
C LYS A 315 6.76 14.15 1.06
N ILE A 316 6.62 13.29 2.05
CA ILE A 316 5.55 12.31 2.19
C ILE A 316 4.60 12.80 3.26
N LYS A 317 3.29 12.61 3.08
CA LYS A 317 2.33 12.95 4.13
C LYS A 317 2.54 12.06 5.35
N PRO A 318 2.70 12.63 6.57
CA PRO A 318 2.77 11.82 7.78
C PRO A 318 1.52 10.92 7.94
N PRO A 319 1.68 9.67 8.45
CA PRO A 319 0.55 8.76 8.69
C PRO A 319 -0.47 9.31 9.68
N THR A 320 -0.03 10.09 10.67
CA THR A 320 -0.87 10.70 11.70
C THR A 320 -1.47 12.04 11.28
N ALA A 321 -1.07 12.61 10.14
CA ALA A 321 -1.62 13.86 9.64
C ALA A 321 -2.94 13.63 8.88
N GLY A 322 -3.91 14.51 9.09
CA GLY A 322 -5.12 14.58 8.25
C GLY A 322 -4.80 14.89 6.78
N VAL A 323 -5.71 14.56 5.86
CA VAL A 323 -5.55 14.87 4.44
C VAL A 323 -6.02 16.30 4.18
N ARG A 324 -5.17 17.12 3.56
CA ARG A 324 -5.44 18.52 3.21
C ARG A 324 -5.63 18.63 1.71
N VAL A 325 -6.82 19.05 1.28
CA VAL A 325 -7.21 19.08 -0.13
C VAL A 325 -7.47 20.51 -0.55
N PHE A 326 -6.90 20.91 -1.69
CA PHE A 326 -7.23 22.15 -2.38
C PHE A 326 -7.96 21.83 -3.68
N THR A 327 -9.14 22.42 -3.87
CA THR A 327 -9.93 22.26 -5.08
C THR A 327 -10.05 23.59 -5.82
N ALA A 328 -9.75 23.58 -7.11
CA ALA A 328 -9.80 24.77 -7.95
C ALA A 328 -10.75 24.54 -9.14
N ASP A 329 -11.78 25.37 -9.20
CA ASP A 329 -12.80 25.31 -10.24
C ASP A 329 -12.30 25.86 -11.59
N GLY A 330 -12.96 25.40 -12.66
CA GLY A 330 -12.81 25.94 -13.99
C GLY A 330 -13.52 27.29 -14.15
N GLY A 331 -13.01 28.13 -15.05
CA GLY A 331 -13.62 29.44 -15.30
C GLY A 331 -12.96 30.29 -16.39
N GLY A 332 -12.02 29.73 -17.16
CA GLY A 332 -11.24 30.47 -18.15
C GLY A 332 -10.45 31.60 -17.49
N VAL A 333 -10.54 32.81 -18.04
CA VAL A 333 -9.89 34.02 -17.47
C VAL A 333 -10.24 34.25 -15.99
N ARG A 334 -11.43 33.80 -15.53
CA ARG A 334 -11.86 33.96 -14.13
C ARG A 334 -11.08 33.08 -13.15
N GLY A 335 -10.21 32.17 -13.61
CA GLY A 335 -9.30 31.42 -12.75
C GLY A 335 -8.44 32.31 -11.85
N VAL A 336 -8.15 33.55 -12.28
CA VAL A 336 -7.46 34.58 -11.50
C VAL A 336 -8.15 34.88 -10.16
N VAL A 337 -9.48 34.74 -10.08
CA VAL A 337 -10.25 35.00 -8.86
C VAL A 337 -9.84 34.01 -7.76
N GLY A 338 -9.67 32.74 -8.11
CA GLY A 338 -9.22 31.70 -7.17
C GLY A 338 -7.81 31.96 -6.64
N ILE A 339 -6.90 32.40 -7.52
CA ILE A 339 -5.51 32.75 -7.16
C ILE A 339 -5.49 33.95 -6.20
N ARG A 340 -6.29 34.98 -6.47
CA ARG A 340 -6.38 36.16 -5.59
C ARG A 340 -6.97 35.84 -4.22
N TRP A 341 -7.94 34.92 -4.14
CA TRP A 341 -8.42 34.41 -2.85
C TRP A 341 -7.34 33.66 -2.08
N LEU A 342 -6.50 32.86 -2.76
CA LEU A 342 -5.34 32.23 -2.12
C LEU A 342 -4.36 33.28 -1.58
N LYS A 343 -4.13 34.39 -2.29
CA LYS A 343 -3.25 35.48 -1.85
C LYS A 343 -3.78 36.15 -0.58
N VAL A 344 -5.09 36.41 -0.53
CA VAL A 344 -5.76 36.92 0.68
C VAL A 344 -5.63 35.91 1.82
N LEU A 345 -5.87 34.63 1.56
CA LEU A 345 -5.79 33.58 2.56
C LEU A 345 -4.38 33.46 3.15
N GLU A 346 -3.35 33.41 2.30
CA GLU A 346 -1.94 33.36 2.70
C GLU A 346 -1.56 34.57 3.56
N SER A 347 -1.99 35.77 3.17
CA SER A 347 -1.71 37.01 3.91
C SER A 347 -2.37 37.05 5.30
N ASN A 348 -3.52 36.39 5.47
CA ASN A 348 -4.23 36.38 6.76
C ASN A 348 -3.74 35.27 7.70
N LEU A 349 -3.35 34.11 7.15
CA LEU A 349 -2.98 32.95 7.97
C LEU A 349 -1.57 33.04 8.56
N HIS A 350 -0.70 33.93 8.05
CA HIS A 350 0.69 34.11 8.52
C HIS A 350 1.42 32.77 8.67
N LEU A 351 1.33 31.92 7.64
CA LEU A 351 1.86 30.57 7.67
C LEU A 351 3.40 30.58 7.70
N PRO A 352 4.03 29.63 8.40
CA PRO A 352 5.49 29.52 8.47
C PRO A 352 6.13 29.04 7.15
N MET A 353 5.31 28.64 6.18
CA MET A 353 5.71 28.10 4.88
C MET A 353 4.67 28.48 3.82
N PRO A 354 5.01 28.44 2.52
CA PRO A 354 4.09 28.82 1.45
C PRO A 354 2.80 28.00 1.47
N ILE A 355 1.67 28.62 1.14
CA ILE A 355 0.35 27.99 1.27
C ILE A 355 0.24 26.67 0.48
N GLN A 356 0.92 26.56 -0.66
CA GLN A 356 0.94 25.36 -1.51
C GLN A 356 1.54 24.13 -0.82
N GLU A 357 2.44 24.31 0.16
CA GLU A 357 3.02 23.19 0.91
C GLU A 357 2.06 22.63 1.98
N HIS A 358 0.94 23.31 2.21
CA HIS A 358 -0.11 22.84 3.10
C HIS A 358 -1.11 21.89 2.43
N PHE A 359 -0.97 21.61 1.13
CA PHE A 359 -1.87 20.72 0.41
C PHE A 359 -1.21 19.37 0.09
N ASP A 360 -1.91 18.29 0.43
CA ASP A 360 -1.50 16.91 0.11
C ASP A 360 -2.08 16.48 -1.25
N LEU A 361 -3.25 17.02 -1.61
CA LEU A 361 -3.93 16.78 -2.88
C LEU A 361 -4.48 18.10 -3.44
N VAL A 362 -4.17 18.38 -4.71
CA VAL A 362 -4.77 19.46 -5.48
C VAL A 362 -5.63 18.87 -6.59
N VAL A 363 -6.90 19.25 -6.63
CA VAL A 363 -7.84 18.84 -7.68
C VAL A 363 -8.27 20.06 -8.45
N GLY A 364 -8.03 20.08 -9.76
CA GLY A 364 -8.32 21.23 -10.60
C GLY A 364 -9.11 20.87 -11.84
N THR A 365 -10.09 21.71 -12.18
CA THR A 365 -10.82 21.61 -13.44
C THR A 365 -10.37 22.72 -14.40
N SER A 366 -9.97 22.40 -15.63
CA SER A 366 -9.59 23.40 -16.64
C SER A 366 -8.56 24.44 -16.12
N SER A 367 -8.91 25.73 -16.05
CA SER A 367 -8.10 26.80 -15.47
C SER A 367 -7.61 26.48 -14.06
N GLY A 368 -8.44 25.85 -13.22
CA GLY A 368 -8.06 25.43 -11.88
C GLY A 368 -6.99 24.32 -11.88
N GLY A 369 -6.97 23.48 -12.91
CA GLY A 369 -5.90 22.50 -13.13
C GLY A 369 -4.55 23.17 -13.43
N LEU A 370 -4.56 24.22 -14.25
CA LEU A 370 -3.37 25.04 -14.53
C LEU A 370 -2.87 25.77 -13.28
N THR A 371 -3.76 26.35 -12.49
CA THR A 371 -3.43 26.97 -11.20
C THR A 371 -2.80 25.95 -10.24
N GLY A 372 -3.44 24.79 -10.08
CA GLY A 372 -2.94 23.71 -9.24
C GLY A 372 -1.57 23.20 -9.68
N TRP A 373 -1.34 23.05 -10.99
CA TRP A 373 -0.04 22.67 -11.53
C TRP A 373 1.02 23.76 -11.33
N GLY A 374 0.69 25.04 -11.56
CA GLY A 374 1.63 26.14 -11.33
C GLY A 374 2.10 26.22 -9.87
N LEU A 375 1.17 26.11 -8.92
CA LEU A 375 1.48 26.15 -7.49
C LEU A 375 2.23 24.90 -7.03
N SER A 376 1.72 23.71 -7.35
CA SER A 376 2.23 22.47 -6.80
C SER A 376 3.26 21.78 -7.69
N GLY A 377 3.11 21.77 -9.01
CA GLY A 377 4.03 21.12 -9.93
C GLY A 377 5.29 21.95 -10.18
N GLU A 378 5.14 23.23 -10.53
CA GLU A 378 6.26 24.15 -10.80
C GLU A 378 6.80 24.84 -9.54
N GLY A 379 6.04 24.81 -8.44
CA GLY A 379 6.43 25.46 -7.18
C GLY A 379 6.33 26.98 -7.19
N TRP A 380 5.52 27.57 -8.07
CA TRP A 380 5.32 29.02 -8.11
C TRP A 380 4.69 29.52 -6.80
N SER A 381 5.15 30.68 -6.33
CA SER A 381 4.42 31.42 -5.29
C SER A 381 3.04 31.84 -5.80
N VAL A 382 2.13 32.17 -4.89
CA VAL A 382 0.79 32.66 -5.26
C VAL A 382 0.89 33.92 -6.12
N GLU A 383 1.85 34.80 -5.84
CA GLU A 383 2.11 36.02 -6.62
C GLU A 383 2.59 35.72 -8.04
N GLU A 384 3.55 34.82 -8.19
CA GLU A 384 4.05 34.41 -9.50
C GLU A 384 2.97 33.70 -10.31
N CYS A 385 2.13 32.89 -9.63
CA CYS A 385 0.99 32.25 -10.24
C CYS A 385 0.00 33.28 -10.79
N ASP A 386 -0.33 34.34 -10.03
CA ASP A 386 -1.24 35.42 -10.47
C ASP A 386 -0.70 36.12 -11.74
N ASN A 387 0.57 36.55 -11.71
CA ASN A 387 1.21 37.26 -12.81
C ASN A 387 1.35 36.40 -14.08
N LYS A 388 1.75 35.12 -13.93
CA LYS A 388 1.85 34.18 -15.04
C LYS A 388 0.47 33.84 -15.60
N TYR A 389 -0.55 33.74 -14.75
CA TYR A 389 -1.91 33.47 -15.19
C TYR A 389 -2.50 34.65 -15.97
N GLU A 390 -2.24 35.88 -15.54
CA GLU A 390 -2.65 37.09 -16.28
C GLU A 390 -2.00 37.11 -17.68
N THR A 391 -0.69 36.88 -17.75
CA THR A 391 0.06 36.80 -19.03
C THR A 391 -0.47 35.67 -19.92
N LEU A 392 -0.66 34.47 -19.38
CA LEU A 392 -1.19 33.31 -20.09
C LEU A 392 -2.59 33.62 -20.64
N SER A 393 -3.46 34.22 -19.83
CA SER A 393 -4.83 34.57 -20.21
C SER A 393 -4.85 35.61 -21.34
N GLY A 394 -3.97 36.61 -21.29
CA GLY A 394 -3.79 37.58 -22.37
C GLY A 394 -3.48 36.88 -23.69
N VAL A 395 -2.44 36.04 -23.71
CA VAL A 395 -2.00 35.33 -24.93
C VAL A 395 -3.03 34.30 -25.41
N ALA A 396 -3.62 33.52 -24.50
CA ALA A 396 -4.54 32.43 -24.82
C ALA A 396 -5.89 32.94 -25.38
N PHE A 397 -6.38 34.08 -24.89
CA PHE A 397 -7.68 34.64 -25.27
C PHE A 397 -7.56 35.90 -26.16
N HIS A 398 -6.36 36.21 -26.66
CA HIS A 398 -6.17 37.31 -27.61
C HIS A 398 -6.92 37.03 -28.92
N THR A 399 -7.80 37.96 -29.32
CA THR A 399 -8.55 37.91 -30.58
C THR A 399 -7.74 38.39 -31.80
N GLY A 400 -6.47 38.75 -31.62
CA GLY A 400 -5.53 39.07 -32.71
C GLY A 400 -5.83 40.37 -33.48
N LEU A 401 -6.51 41.34 -32.87
CA LEU A 401 -6.76 42.67 -33.44
C LEU A 401 -6.06 43.75 -32.60
N PRO A 402 -5.44 44.77 -33.23
CA PRO A 402 -4.99 45.96 -32.53
C PRO A 402 -6.19 46.68 -31.88
N PRO A 403 -6.05 47.26 -30.67
CA PRO A 403 -7.14 47.96 -29.97
C PRO A 403 -7.79 49.08 -30.81
N GLN A 404 -7.10 49.58 -31.84
CA GLN A 404 -7.57 50.62 -32.77
C GLN A 404 -8.65 50.12 -33.77
N LEU A 405 -8.74 48.80 -34.01
CA LEU A 405 -9.70 48.19 -34.96
C LEU A 405 -10.90 47.52 -34.25
N HIS A 406 -10.98 47.59 -32.92
CA HIS A 406 -12.11 47.08 -32.14
C HIS A 406 -13.42 47.87 -32.37
N SER A 407 -13.35 49.06 -32.98
CA SER A 407 -14.49 49.97 -33.17
C SER A 407 -15.38 49.67 -34.39
N ILE A 408 -15.06 48.66 -35.21
CA ILE A 408 -15.83 48.33 -36.43
C ILE A 408 -16.52 46.98 -36.25
N GLY A 409 -17.70 46.98 -35.62
CA GLY A 409 -18.44 45.77 -35.20
C GLY A 409 -18.80 44.78 -36.32
N VAL A 410 -18.85 45.22 -37.58
CA VAL A 410 -19.21 44.37 -38.72
C VAL A 410 -18.08 43.39 -39.09
N ILE A 411 -16.82 43.82 -39.02
CA ILE A 411 -15.65 42.98 -39.37
C ILE A 411 -15.42 41.90 -38.30
N GLN A 412 -15.67 42.23 -37.02
CA GLN A 412 -15.63 41.25 -35.93
C GLN A 412 -16.71 40.18 -36.08
N MET A 413 -17.94 40.55 -36.45
CA MET A 413 -19.05 39.61 -36.62
C MET A 413 -18.79 38.63 -37.75
N ILE A 414 -18.35 39.13 -38.92
CA ILE A 414 -18.02 38.30 -40.09
C ILE A 414 -16.87 37.34 -39.77
N ARG A 415 -15.83 37.80 -39.07
CA ARG A 415 -14.71 36.92 -38.68
C ARG A 415 -15.10 35.92 -37.59
N HIS A 416 -15.93 36.30 -36.61
CA HIS A 416 -16.45 35.36 -35.61
C HIS A 416 -17.27 34.26 -36.25
N VAL A 417 -18.10 34.58 -37.25
CA VAL A 417 -18.85 33.60 -38.05
C VAL A 417 -17.88 32.71 -38.84
N ILE A 418 -16.92 33.29 -39.57
CA ILE A 418 -15.95 32.51 -40.37
C ILE A 418 -15.09 31.59 -39.50
N VAL A 419 -14.51 32.08 -38.39
CA VAL A 419 -13.68 31.27 -37.48
C VAL A 419 -14.51 30.21 -36.76
N SER A 420 -15.72 30.55 -36.31
CA SER A 420 -16.61 29.55 -35.66
C SER A 420 -17.11 28.48 -36.64
N CYS A 421 -17.35 28.84 -37.90
CA CYS A 421 -17.77 27.91 -38.95
C CYS A 421 -16.64 27.04 -39.52
N THR A 422 -15.38 27.51 -39.47
CA THR A 422 -14.22 26.77 -40.05
C THR A 422 -13.39 26.01 -39.03
N THR A 423 -13.35 26.45 -37.76
CA THR A 423 -12.54 25.77 -36.71
C THR A 423 -13.37 25.27 -35.54
N GLY A 424 -14.70 25.48 -35.54
CA GLY A 424 -15.60 25.07 -34.46
C GLY A 424 -15.26 25.71 -33.10
N SER A 425 -14.46 26.79 -33.06
CA SER A 425 -13.89 27.35 -31.84
C SER A 425 -13.84 28.89 -31.87
N ARG A 426 -14.05 29.54 -30.70
CA ARG A 426 -13.94 31.01 -30.58
C ARG A 426 -12.49 31.51 -30.52
N TYR A 427 -11.53 30.64 -30.19
CA TYR A 427 -10.11 30.95 -30.00
C TYR A 427 -9.24 29.87 -30.64
N SER A 428 -8.08 30.26 -31.17
CA SER A 428 -7.16 29.32 -31.82
C SER A 428 -6.55 28.34 -30.82
N SER A 429 -6.65 27.03 -31.09
CA SER A 429 -6.00 25.98 -30.30
C SER A 429 -4.48 26.13 -30.26
N SER A 430 -3.87 26.62 -31.34
CA SER A 430 -2.43 26.91 -31.39
C SER A 430 -2.02 28.06 -30.47
N GLY A 431 -2.91 29.03 -30.24
CA GLY A 431 -2.68 30.16 -29.32
C GLY A 431 -2.67 29.70 -27.86
N ILE A 432 -3.65 28.88 -27.48
CA ILE A 432 -3.73 28.28 -26.14
C ILE A 432 -2.54 27.36 -25.88
N LYS A 433 -2.21 26.46 -26.82
CA LYS A 433 -1.02 25.60 -26.70
C LYS A 433 0.23 26.46 -26.51
N LYS A 434 0.45 27.46 -27.36
CA LYS A 434 1.63 28.34 -27.26
C LYS A 434 1.68 29.05 -25.91
N ALA A 435 0.57 29.55 -25.39
CA ALA A 435 0.52 30.21 -24.09
C ALA A 435 0.91 29.25 -22.96
N ILE A 436 0.34 28.05 -22.93
CA ILE A 436 0.64 27.02 -21.93
C ILE A 436 2.11 26.56 -22.04
N CYS A 437 2.59 26.23 -23.24
CA CYS A 437 3.99 25.86 -23.48
C CYS A 437 4.96 26.98 -23.08
N SER A 438 4.59 28.26 -23.25
CA SER A 438 5.43 29.39 -22.87
C SER A 438 5.50 29.57 -21.33
N SER A 439 4.44 29.18 -20.61
CA SER A 439 4.39 29.27 -19.15
C SER A 439 5.03 28.08 -18.44
N PHE A 440 4.83 26.86 -18.95
CA PHE A 440 5.20 25.60 -18.29
C PHE A 440 6.33 24.83 -19.00
N GLY A 441 6.68 25.19 -20.24
CA GLY A 441 7.64 24.43 -21.07
C GLY A 441 6.95 23.35 -21.92
N GLU A 442 7.52 23.06 -23.09
CA GLU A 442 6.94 22.09 -24.04
C GLU A 442 7.23 20.62 -23.67
N ASP A 443 8.24 20.38 -22.85
CA ASP A 443 8.65 19.04 -22.40
C ASP A 443 8.35 18.77 -20.92
N ALA A 444 7.60 19.66 -20.27
CA ALA A 444 7.12 19.43 -18.92
C ALA A 444 6.17 18.23 -18.92
N VAL A 445 6.53 17.19 -18.17
CA VAL A 445 5.73 15.97 -17.98
C VAL A 445 4.92 16.07 -16.69
N LEU A 446 3.68 15.59 -16.75
CA LEU A 446 2.79 15.58 -15.58
C LEU A 446 3.30 14.58 -14.52
N PHE A 447 3.80 13.43 -14.95
CA PHE A 447 4.20 12.32 -14.09
C PHE A 447 5.70 12.38 -13.76
N GLY A 448 6.08 11.97 -12.55
CA GLY A 448 7.49 11.78 -12.16
C GLY A 448 8.25 13.06 -11.78
N ASN A 449 7.74 14.24 -12.14
CA ASN A 449 8.26 15.53 -11.67
C ASN A 449 7.80 15.89 -10.25
N ALA A 450 7.20 14.91 -9.54
CA ALA A 450 6.45 15.13 -8.31
C ALA A 450 7.28 15.83 -7.23
N THR A 451 6.88 17.09 -7.00
CA THR A 451 6.84 17.73 -5.69
C THR A 451 5.98 16.89 -4.73
N SER A 452 6.01 17.22 -3.44
CA SER A 452 5.30 16.49 -2.39
C SER A 452 3.78 16.36 -2.54
N THR A 453 3.17 17.10 -3.46
CA THR A 453 1.71 17.27 -3.57
C THR A 453 1.15 16.46 -4.74
N LYS A 454 0.13 15.66 -4.45
CA LYS A 454 -0.60 14.89 -5.47
C LYS A 454 -1.50 15.85 -6.25
N ILE A 455 -1.50 15.77 -7.57
CA ILE A 455 -2.27 16.65 -8.46
C ILE A 455 -3.20 15.78 -9.29
N ALA A 456 -4.47 16.20 -9.38
CA ALA A 456 -5.50 15.59 -10.22
C ALA A 456 -6.16 16.68 -11.07
N ILE A 457 -6.11 16.52 -12.39
CA ILE A 457 -6.75 17.44 -13.34
C ILE A 457 -7.90 16.70 -14.02
N THR A 458 -9.11 17.23 -13.92
CA THR A 458 -10.31 16.61 -14.49
C THR A 458 -10.56 17.09 -15.92
N ALA A 459 -10.90 16.16 -16.80
CA ALA A 459 -11.29 16.39 -18.18
C ALA A 459 -12.41 15.42 -18.60
N THR A 460 -12.98 15.63 -19.79
CA THR A 460 -14.05 14.79 -20.35
C THR A 460 -13.70 14.35 -21.76
N THR A 461 -13.98 13.09 -22.10
CA THR A 461 -13.73 12.58 -23.45
C THR A 461 -14.72 13.12 -24.49
N THR A 462 -14.32 13.37 -25.75
CA THR A 462 -15.24 13.82 -26.83
C THR A 462 -16.10 12.68 -27.32
N ASP A 463 -15.55 11.47 -27.37
CA ASP A 463 -16.19 10.32 -28.03
C ASP A 463 -17.38 9.78 -27.22
N LYS A 464 -17.19 9.68 -25.91
CA LYS A 464 -18.08 8.97 -24.99
C LYS A 464 -18.57 9.83 -23.85
N SER A 465 -18.21 11.12 -23.82
CA SER A 465 -18.47 12.02 -22.68
C SER A 465 -18.03 11.42 -21.35
N SER A 466 -16.97 10.60 -21.38
CA SER A 466 -16.50 9.88 -20.20
C SER A 466 -15.53 10.74 -19.41
N THR A 467 -15.60 10.72 -18.08
CA THR A 467 -14.71 11.51 -17.24
C THR A 467 -13.31 10.92 -17.26
N VAL A 468 -12.30 11.77 -17.44
CA VAL A 468 -10.87 11.43 -17.36
C VAL A 468 -10.23 12.26 -16.27
N ILE A 469 -9.39 11.64 -15.47
CA ILE A 469 -8.57 12.33 -14.46
C ILE A 469 -7.12 12.08 -14.78
N PHE A 470 -6.39 13.14 -15.10
CA PHE A 470 -4.94 13.15 -15.26
C PHE A 470 -4.27 13.35 -13.91
N THR A 471 -3.28 12.52 -13.56
CA THR A 471 -2.62 12.57 -12.25
C THR A 471 -1.10 12.54 -12.36
N ASN A 472 -0.41 13.24 -11.45
CA ASN A 472 1.06 13.15 -11.32
C ASN A 472 1.53 11.94 -10.48
N TYR A 473 0.59 11.18 -9.93
CA TYR A 473 0.82 10.01 -9.10
C TYR A 473 0.12 8.79 -9.69
N ASN A 474 0.65 7.61 -9.36
CA ASN A 474 -0.02 6.35 -9.63
C ASN A 474 -0.93 5.98 -8.45
N GLY A 475 -2.22 5.75 -8.72
CA GLY A 475 -3.15 5.22 -7.73
C GLY A 475 -3.15 3.68 -7.67
N PRO A 476 -3.80 3.08 -6.64
CA PRO A 476 -4.11 1.65 -6.66
C PRO A 476 -5.00 1.30 -7.87
N GLN A 477 -5.10 0.02 -8.20
CA GLN A 477 -6.00 -0.41 -9.26
C GLN A 477 -7.43 -0.02 -8.91
N ARG A 478 -8.05 0.79 -9.78
CA ARG A 478 -9.40 1.30 -9.56
C ARG A 478 -10.43 0.22 -9.87
N PRO A 479 -11.57 0.17 -9.15
CA PRO A 479 -12.66 -0.74 -9.47
C PRO A 479 -13.18 -0.53 -10.90
N VAL A 480 -13.65 -1.62 -11.53
CA VAL A 480 -14.35 -1.54 -12.82
C VAL A 480 -15.63 -0.73 -12.63
N GLY A 481 -15.86 0.26 -13.51
CA GLY A 481 -17.05 1.11 -13.45
C GLY A 481 -17.00 2.25 -12.43
N CYS A 482 -15.81 2.67 -11.96
CA CYS A 482 -15.66 3.79 -11.00
C CYS A 482 -16.01 5.19 -11.53
N GLY A 483 -16.63 5.30 -12.72
CA GLY A 483 -17.17 6.55 -13.27
C GLY A 483 -16.17 7.45 -14.00
N TYR A 484 -14.87 7.16 -13.92
CA TYR A 484 -13.84 7.89 -14.67
C TYR A 484 -12.65 6.97 -15.03
N THR A 485 -11.84 7.42 -15.99
CA THR A 485 -10.59 6.77 -16.38
C THR A 485 -9.39 7.64 -16.04
N THR A 486 -8.22 7.03 -15.91
CA THR A 486 -6.94 7.72 -15.70
C THR A 486 -5.94 7.08 -16.65
N PRO A 487 -5.15 7.87 -17.41
CA PRO A 487 -4.03 7.33 -18.17
C PRO A 487 -3.11 6.52 -17.25
N SER A 488 -2.55 5.41 -17.74
CA SER A 488 -1.72 4.53 -16.91
C SER A 488 -0.57 3.94 -17.71
N GLY A 489 0.50 3.54 -17.02
CA GLY A 489 1.69 2.99 -17.67
C GLY A 489 2.43 4.06 -18.48
N LYS A 490 2.89 3.72 -19.68
CA LYS A 490 3.71 4.60 -20.52
C LYS A 490 2.96 5.88 -20.93
N ASP A 491 1.68 5.76 -21.25
CA ASP A 491 0.84 6.90 -21.64
C ASP A 491 0.70 7.96 -20.54
N ALA A 492 0.77 7.56 -19.27
CA ALA A 492 0.78 8.50 -18.15
C ALA A 492 2.16 9.17 -17.97
N GLN A 493 3.25 8.45 -18.26
CA GLN A 493 4.61 8.93 -18.07
C GLN A 493 5.04 9.94 -19.14
N ASP A 494 4.60 9.70 -20.37
CA ASP A 494 4.93 10.56 -21.50
C ASP A 494 3.95 11.75 -21.63
N MET A 495 2.91 11.80 -20.77
CA MET A 495 1.88 12.84 -20.80
C MET A 495 2.48 14.20 -20.46
N LYS A 496 2.38 15.13 -21.39
CA LYS A 496 2.89 16.49 -21.20
C LYS A 496 1.88 17.34 -20.45
N VAL A 497 2.37 18.27 -19.63
CA VAL A 497 1.54 19.21 -18.86
C VAL A 497 0.65 20.01 -19.79
N TRP A 498 1.17 20.44 -20.94
CA TRP A 498 0.34 21.18 -21.90
C TRP A 498 -0.76 20.31 -22.50
N GLU A 499 -0.62 18.99 -22.58
CA GLU A 499 -1.66 18.11 -23.11
C GLU A 499 -2.86 18.01 -22.18
N CYS A 500 -2.68 18.10 -20.86
CA CYS A 500 -3.79 17.93 -19.90
C CYS A 500 -4.87 19.04 -19.99
N PRO A 501 -4.51 20.33 -20.14
CA PRO A 501 -5.43 21.40 -20.48
C PRO A 501 -5.58 21.61 -22.00
N SER A 502 -4.61 21.25 -22.86
CA SER A 502 -4.74 21.42 -24.32
C SER A 502 -5.50 20.30 -25.01
N ASP A 503 -5.91 19.24 -24.30
CA ASP A 503 -7.01 18.35 -24.69
C ASP A 503 -8.37 19.08 -24.61
N PHE A 504 -8.33 20.33 -25.06
CA PHE A 504 -9.39 21.18 -25.56
C PHE A 504 -9.46 21.09 -27.11
N ARG A 505 -8.96 20.03 -27.77
CA ARG A 505 -8.90 19.81 -29.26
C ARG A 505 -8.82 18.38 -29.84
N ARG A 506 -8.21 17.34 -29.22
CA ARG A 506 -7.93 16.10 -29.98
C ARG A 506 -9.07 15.07 -29.88
N PRO A 507 -9.44 14.39 -30.99
CA PRO A 507 -10.20 13.16 -30.87
C PRO A 507 -9.35 12.13 -30.09
N PRO A 508 -9.87 11.47 -29.04
CA PRO A 508 -11.26 11.44 -28.62
C PRO A 508 -11.49 12.11 -27.26
N ILE A 509 -10.87 13.25 -26.90
CA ILE A 509 -11.07 13.89 -25.57
C ILE A 509 -11.34 15.41 -25.58
N LEU A 510 -12.62 15.81 -25.47
CA LEU A 510 -13.10 17.14 -25.03
C LEU A 510 -14.57 17.13 -24.57
N GLN A 511 -14.78 17.76 -23.41
CA GLN A 511 -15.47 19.05 -23.24
C GLN A 511 -15.40 19.45 -21.76
N THR A 512 -14.98 20.68 -21.47
CA THR A 512 -15.32 21.35 -20.21
C THR A 512 -15.75 22.77 -20.57
N ILE A 513 -17.01 23.08 -20.25
CA ILE A 513 -17.69 24.34 -20.54
C ILE A 513 -17.05 25.48 -19.74
#